data_AF-A0A5P9CZT9-F1
#
_entry.id   AF-A0A5P9CZT9-F1
#
_cell.length_a   1.000
_cell.length_b   1.000
_cell.length_c   1.000
_cell.angle_alpha   90.00
_cell.angle_beta   90.00
_cell.angle_gamma   90.00
#
_symmetry.space_group_name_H-M   'P 1'
#
loop_
_entity.id
_entity.type
_entity.pdbx_description
1 polymer ?
#
loop_
_entity_poly.entity_id
_entity_poly.type
_entity_poly.pdbx_seq_one_letter_code
_entity_poly.pdbx_strand_id
1 'polypeptide(L)'
;MNRTFDAERLDVPDLLQRMPEGSSLSVNTIRKADMKRLKGMDQLPLAFLGLRWLSAPDLTNVPLPPSLKELRIWHSNKLKSLDGIEVATGLEKLDLRENGLLENGSAVRNLPKLHSLSIEGGNSSRQKVETLSFLEGLPLEHLSLVAVEGRSLDLGPVARLPKLKSLDVQGQEFPSVELAKVAASFPWFLDQLLDLPECSINGMACKKCGGRKKELFIKEAKGLWCPDCEAAGLEKALTGFQELVAGAP
;
A
#
# COMPACT_ATOMS: atom_id res chain seq x y z
N MET A 1 5.11 -7.09 -23.01
CA MET A 1 6.29 -6.23 -23.28
C MET A 1 6.14 -4.98 -22.42
N ASN A 2 7.06 -4.70 -21.50
CA ASN A 2 7.00 -3.50 -20.66
C ASN A 2 7.70 -2.34 -21.39
N ARG A 3 6.99 -1.24 -21.63
CA ARG A 3 7.54 -0.05 -22.29
C ARG A 3 7.54 1.11 -21.32
N THR A 4 8.63 1.87 -21.29
CA THR A 4 8.79 3.02 -20.40
C THR A 4 9.16 4.27 -21.18
N PHE A 5 8.45 5.37 -20.95
CA PHE A 5 8.70 6.66 -21.59
C PHE A 5 8.67 7.78 -20.56
N ASP A 6 9.48 8.82 -20.73
CA ASP A 6 9.14 10.12 -20.15
C ASP A 6 7.97 10.73 -20.93
N ALA A 7 7.07 11.42 -20.23
CA ALA A 7 5.85 11.99 -20.82
C ALA A 7 6.16 12.91 -22.02
N GLU A 8 7.29 13.63 -21.99
CA GLU A 8 7.71 14.51 -23.08
C GLU A 8 7.99 13.76 -24.41
N ARG A 9 8.31 12.47 -24.34
CA ARG A 9 8.62 11.58 -25.49
C ARG A 9 7.48 10.61 -25.80
N LEU A 10 6.36 10.70 -25.07
CA LEU A 10 5.21 9.84 -25.30
C LEU A 10 4.49 10.23 -26.60
N ASP A 11 4.31 9.25 -27.48
CA ASP A 11 3.55 9.36 -28.72
C ASP A 11 2.41 8.33 -28.70
N VAL A 12 1.26 8.74 -28.17
CA VAL A 12 0.07 7.89 -28.06
C VAL A 12 -0.44 7.43 -29.44
N PRO A 13 -0.51 8.28 -30.48
CA PRO A 13 -0.86 7.83 -31.83
C PRO A 13 0.01 6.70 -32.40
N ASP A 14 1.33 6.73 -32.24
CA ASP A 14 2.20 5.60 -32.66
C ASP A 14 1.91 4.34 -31.84
N LEU A 15 1.71 4.50 -30.52
CA LEU A 15 1.40 3.37 -29.64
C LEU A 15 0.07 2.69 -30.01
N LEU A 16 -0.97 3.46 -30.36
CA LEU A 16 -2.27 2.92 -30.78
C LEU A 16 -2.16 2.00 -32.00
N GLN A 17 -1.21 2.25 -32.89
CA GLN A 17 -1.04 1.44 -34.10
C GLN A 17 -0.28 0.13 -33.87
N ARG A 18 0.45 0.01 -32.75
CA ARG A 18 1.50 -1.01 -32.59
C ARG A 18 1.45 -1.74 -31.26
N MET A 19 0.65 -1.28 -30.29
CA MET A 19 0.52 -1.93 -29.00
C MET A 19 -0.44 -3.12 -29.07
N PRO A 20 0.02 -4.34 -28.75
CA PRO A 20 -0.87 -5.50 -28.64
C PRO A 20 -1.76 -5.38 -27.39
N GLU A 21 -2.85 -6.14 -27.37
CA GLU A 21 -3.72 -6.22 -26.19
C GLU A 21 -2.99 -6.73 -24.95
N GLY A 22 -3.37 -6.19 -23.79
CA GLY A 22 -2.76 -6.52 -22.50
C GLY A 22 -1.36 -5.96 -22.32
N SER A 23 -1.01 -4.89 -23.05
CA SER A 23 0.31 -4.26 -22.95
C SER A 23 0.56 -3.61 -21.58
N SER A 24 1.83 -3.43 -21.26
CA SER A 24 2.28 -2.73 -20.04
C SER A 24 3.02 -1.46 -20.43
N LEU A 25 2.59 -0.33 -19.88
CA LEU A 25 3.17 0.98 -20.13
C LEU A 25 3.57 1.62 -18.81
N SER A 26 4.75 2.23 -18.74
CA SER A 26 5.16 3.12 -17.66
C SER A 26 5.44 4.50 -18.24
N VAL A 27 4.81 5.53 -17.69
CA VAL A 27 5.05 6.92 -18.07
C VAL A 27 5.67 7.64 -16.88
N ASN A 28 6.86 8.17 -17.08
CA ASN A 28 7.63 8.90 -16.10
C ASN A 28 7.55 10.41 -16.36
N THR A 29 7.87 11.20 -15.35
CA THR A 29 8.09 12.65 -15.48
C THR A 29 6.88 13.35 -16.09
N ILE A 30 5.72 13.18 -15.48
CA ILE A 30 4.44 13.63 -16.03
C ILE A 30 4.12 15.03 -15.48
N ARG A 31 4.73 16.07 -16.06
CA ARG A 31 4.55 17.47 -15.62
C ARG A 31 3.22 18.02 -16.14
N LYS A 32 2.69 19.08 -15.54
CA LYS A 32 1.44 19.74 -16.00
C LYS A 32 1.42 20.06 -17.50
N ALA A 33 2.55 20.48 -18.07
CA ALA A 33 2.68 20.79 -19.50
C ALA A 33 2.53 19.56 -20.43
N ASP A 34 2.76 18.35 -19.89
CA ASP A 34 2.73 17.10 -20.62
C ASP A 34 1.33 16.44 -20.62
N MET A 35 0.33 16.96 -19.89
CA MET A 35 -0.99 16.31 -19.78
C MET A 35 -1.66 16.13 -21.14
N LYS A 36 -1.47 17.12 -22.03
CA LYS A 36 -1.95 17.08 -23.41
C LYS A 36 -1.41 15.89 -24.21
N ARG A 37 -0.25 15.33 -23.83
CA ARG A 37 0.39 14.17 -24.49
C ARG A 37 -0.22 12.85 -24.06
N LEU A 38 -0.91 12.80 -22.93
CA LEU A 38 -1.61 11.61 -22.45
C LEU A 38 -2.92 11.37 -23.22
N LYS A 39 -3.41 12.37 -23.97
CA LYS A 39 -4.68 12.28 -24.70
C LYS A 39 -4.73 11.02 -25.58
N GLY A 40 -5.79 10.23 -25.42
CA GLY A 40 -5.99 8.97 -26.15
C GLY A 40 -5.41 7.74 -25.45
N MET A 41 -4.75 7.88 -24.30
CA MET A 41 -4.27 6.70 -23.54
C MET A 41 -5.42 5.81 -23.07
N ASP A 42 -6.63 6.37 -22.92
CA ASP A 42 -7.85 5.65 -22.60
C ASP A 42 -8.24 4.61 -23.68
N GLN A 43 -7.71 4.76 -24.90
CA GLN A 43 -7.92 3.85 -26.03
C GLN A 43 -6.82 2.79 -26.15
N LEU A 44 -5.73 2.92 -25.40
CA LEU A 44 -4.65 1.94 -25.44
C LEU A 44 -5.11 0.64 -24.76
N PRO A 45 -4.82 -0.54 -25.34
CA PRO A 45 -5.27 -1.80 -24.79
C PRO A 45 -4.31 -2.28 -23.68
N LEU A 46 -4.17 -1.48 -22.62
CA LEU A 46 -3.24 -1.73 -21.52
C LEU A 46 -3.86 -2.66 -20.46
N ALA A 47 -3.09 -3.65 -20.01
CA ALA A 47 -3.38 -4.37 -18.77
C ALA A 47 -2.69 -3.71 -17.56
N PHE A 48 -1.56 -3.04 -17.78
CA PHE A 48 -0.76 -2.42 -16.73
C PHE A 48 -0.36 -0.99 -17.11
N LEU A 49 -0.48 -0.06 -16.15
CA LEU A 49 -0.04 1.31 -16.28
C LEU A 49 0.75 1.73 -15.03
N GLY A 50 1.99 2.13 -15.23
CA GLY A 50 2.80 2.82 -14.23
C GLY A 50 2.82 4.32 -14.50
N LEU A 51 2.54 5.14 -13.50
CA LEU A 51 2.66 6.60 -13.56
C LEU A 51 3.68 7.04 -12.52
N ARG A 52 4.75 7.70 -12.95
CA ARG A 52 5.79 8.21 -12.05
C ARG A 52 5.90 9.71 -12.13
N TRP A 53 6.02 10.36 -10.97
CA TRP A 53 6.16 11.80 -10.86
C TRP A 53 4.99 12.55 -11.53
N LEU A 54 3.75 12.10 -11.27
CA LEU A 54 2.54 12.77 -11.75
C LEU A 54 2.34 14.10 -11.04
N SER A 55 2.30 15.17 -11.82
CA SER A 55 2.04 16.53 -11.37
C SER A 55 0.56 16.90 -11.56
N ALA A 56 -0.32 16.17 -10.88
CA ALA A 56 -1.76 16.41 -10.85
C ALA A 56 -2.30 16.19 -9.42
N PRO A 57 -3.35 16.93 -9.01
CA PRO A 57 -3.99 16.73 -7.70
C PRO A 57 -4.80 15.43 -7.61
N ASP A 58 -5.30 14.95 -8.75
CA ASP A 58 -6.18 13.80 -8.92
C ASP A 58 -5.97 13.17 -10.31
N LEU A 59 -6.78 12.17 -10.66
CA LEU A 59 -6.69 11.44 -11.92
C LEU A 59 -7.73 11.87 -12.96
N THR A 60 -8.54 12.91 -12.67
CA THR A 60 -9.64 13.35 -13.57
C THR A 60 -9.17 13.74 -14.97
N ASN A 61 -7.93 14.25 -15.07
CA ASN A 61 -7.31 14.64 -16.34
C ASN A 61 -6.29 13.61 -16.86
N VAL A 62 -6.23 12.43 -16.24
CA VAL A 62 -5.41 11.32 -16.71
C VAL A 62 -6.34 10.33 -17.43
N PRO A 63 -6.26 10.21 -18.77
CA PRO A 63 -7.12 9.32 -19.53
C PRO A 63 -6.71 7.85 -19.30
N LEU A 64 -7.29 7.24 -18.26
CA LEU A 64 -7.06 5.85 -17.91
C LEU A 64 -7.89 4.92 -18.81
N PRO A 65 -7.31 3.85 -19.37
CA PRO A 65 -8.06 2.88 -20.14
C PRO A 65 -9.06 2.09 -19.25
N PRO A 66 -10.33 1.92 -19.68
CA PRO A 66 -11.31 1.13 -18.93
C PRO A 66 -10.93 -0.34 -18.76
N SER A 67 -10.10 -0.88 -19.66
CA SER A 67 -9.60 -2.27 -19.64
C SER A 67 -8.43 -2.50 -18.69
N LEU A 68 -7.89 -1.44 -18.08
CA LEU A 68 -6.73 -1.50 -17.22
C LEU A 68 -6.97 -2.41 -16.02
N LYS A 69 -6.05 -3.35 -15.76
CA LYS A 69 -6.15 -4.29 -14.62
C LYS A 69 -5.29 -3.88 -13.44
N GLU A 70 -4.14 -3.27 -13.71
CA GLU A 70 -3.20 -2.85 -12.69
C GLU A 70 -2.71 -1.42 -12.92
N LEU A 71 -2.80 -0.59 -11.89
CA LEU A 71 -2.32 0.78 -11.87
C LEU A 71 -1.32 0.95 -10.75
N ARG A 72 -0.13 1.46 -11.08
CA ARG A 72 0.87 1.87 -10.10
C ARG A 72 1.14 3.36 -10.22
N ILE A 73 1.08 4.09 -9.11
CA ILE A 73 1.37 5.53 -9.08
C ILE A 73 2.45 5.81 -8.06
N TRP A 74 3.61 6.28 -8.52
CA TRP A 74 4.82 6.38 -7.73
C TRP A 74 5.38 7.81 -7.71
N HIS A 75 5.88 8.27 -6.56
CA HIS A 75 6.51 9.59 -6.39
C HIS A 75 5.69 10.78 -6.89
N SER A 76 4.37 10.68 -6.78
CA SER A 76 3.43 11.70 -7.25
C SER A 76 3.02 12.60 -6.10
N ASN A 77 3.96 13.45 -5.66
CA ASN A 77 3.83 14.29 -4.46
C ASN A 77 2.67 15.30 -4.49
N LYS A 78 2.06 15.53 -5.66
CA LYS A 78 0.90 16.42 -5.81
C LYS A 78 -0.43 15.69 -5.76
N LEU A 79 -0.43 14.36 -5.89
CA LEU A 79 -1.64 13.55 -5.86
C LEU A 79 -2.20 13.56 -4.44
N LYS A 80 -3.44 14.04 -4.31
CA LYS A 80 -4.18 14.22 -3.06
C LYS A 80 -5.47 13.39 -3.05
N SER A 81 -6.07 13.15 -4.21
CA SER A 81 -7.22 12.25 -4.32
C SER A 81 -7.07 11.24 -5.46
N LEU A 82 -7.91 10.21 -5.43
CA LEU A 82 -8.02 9.21 -6.49
C LEU A 82 -9.20 9.49 -7.43
N ASP A 83 -9.80 10.68 -7.37
CA ASP A 83 -10.93 11.04 -8.23
C ASP A 83 -10.55 10.91 -9.71
N GLY A 84 -11.44 10.33 -10.53
CA GLY A 84 -11.18 9.98 -11.92
C GLY A 84 -10.68 8.54 -12.11
N ILE A 85 -10.31 7.81 -11.05
CA ILE A 85 -9.90 6.40 -11.18
C ILE A 85 -11.06 5.49 -11.60
N GLU A 86 -12.30 5.87 -11.30
CA GLU A 86 -13.52 5.09 -11.53
C GLU A 86 -13.77 4.75 -13.01
N VAL A 87 -13.13 5.46 -13.94
CA VAL A 87 -13.18 5.13 -15.38
C VAL A 87 -12.47 3.81 -15.70
N ALA A 88 -11.49 3.41 -14.89
CA ALA A 88 -10.76 2.15 -14.99
C ALA A 88 -11.59 0.99 -14.40
N THR A 89 -12.78 0.75 -14.94
CA THR A 89 -13.75 -0.24 -14.42
C THR A 89 -13.22 -1.69 -14.38
N GLY A 90 -12.17 -1.98 -15.15
CA GLY A 90 -11.43 -3.24 -15.14
C GLY A 90 -10.41 -3.41 -14.02
N LEU A 91 -10.16 -2.38 -13.19
CA LEU A 91 -9.03 -2.35 -12.27
C LEU A 91 -9.18 -3.39 -11.15
N GLU A 92 -8.18 -4.27 -11.06
CA GLU A 92 -8.09 -5.36 -10.09
C GLU A 92 -7.09 -5.02 -8.97
N LYS A 93 -6.02 -4.29 -9.32
CA LYS A 93 -4.91 -3.95 -8.42
C LYS A 93 -4.52 -2.48 -8.51
N LEU A 94 -4.39 -1.84 -7.35
CA LEU A 94 -3.90 -0.47 -7.22
C LEU A 94 -2.71 -0.41 -6.27
N ASP A 95 -1.62 0.22 -6.71
CA ASP A 95 -0.42 0.45 -5.91
C ASP A 95 -0.06 1.94 -5.88
N LEU A 96 -0.05 2.51 -4.67
CA LEU A 96 0.26 3.90 -4.39
C LEU A 96 1.54 3.94 -3.57
N ARG A 97 2.64 4.41 -4.15
CA ARG A 97 3.93 4.38 -3.48
C ARG A 97 4.61 5.74 -3.44
N GLU A 98 4.99 6.16 -2.24
CA GLU A 98 5.75 7.39 -2.00
C GLU A 98 5.11 8.63 -2.66
N ASN A 99 3.78 8.73 -2.61
CA ASN A 99 3.01 9.84 -3.16
C ASN A 99 2.82 10.97 -2.13
N GLY A 100 2.05 11.99 -2.51
CA GLY A 100 1.61 13.05 -1.60
C GLY A 100 0.72 12.53 -0.48
N LEU A 101 0.26 13.43 0.38
CA LEU A 101 -0.80 13.13 1.35
C LEU A 101 -2.07 12.71 0.61
N LEU A 102 -2.51 11.48 0.80
CA LEU A 102 -3.80 11.01 0.29
C LEU A 102 -4.92 11.52 1.20
N GLU A 103 -5.57 12.61 0.78
CA GLU A 103 -6.69 13.27 1.47
C GLU A 103 -8.01 12.54 1.17
N ASN A 104 -8.19 12.05 -0.08
CA ASN A 104 -9.43 11.39 -0.48
C ASN A 104 -9.19 10.14 -1.37
N GLY A 105 -9.43 8.96 -0.79
CA GLY A 105 -9.40 7.68 -1.51
C GLY A 105 -10.77 7.14 -1.95
N SER A 106 -11.87 7.86 -1.71
CA SER A 106 -13.24 7.33 -1.83
C SER A 106 -13.65 6.83 -3.21
N ALA A 107 -13.03 7.35 -4.28
CA ALA A 107 -13.30 6.94 -5.66
C ALA A 107 -13.07 5.43 -5.91
N VAL A 108 -12.22 4.76 -5.13
CA VAL A 108 -11.98 3.31 -5.27
C VAL A 108 -13.21 2.45 -4.97
N ARG A 109 -14.21 3.00 -4.27
CA ARG A 109 -15.50 2.34 -4.02
C ARG A 109 -16.28 2.06 -5.29
N ASN A 110 -15.98 2.78 -6.37
CA ASN A 110 -16.62 2.63 -7.67
C ASN A 110 -15.87 1.63 -8.58
N LEU A 111 -14.88 0.90 -8.06
CA LEU A 111 -14.10 -0.08 -8.81
C LEU A 111 -14.59 -1.50 -8.49
N PRO A 112 -15.47 -2.08 -9.33
CA PRO A 112 -16.18 -3.33 -8.99
C PRO A 112 -15.29 -4.57 -8.93
N LYS A 113 -14.08 -4.49 -9.50
CA LYS A 113 -13.11 -5.61 -9.56
C LYS A 113 -11.93 -5.44 -8.63
N LEU A 114 -11.81 -4.32 -7.92
CA LEU A 114 -10.65 -4.04 -7.08
C LEU A 114 -10.63 -5.01 -5.89
N HIS A 115 -9.58 -5.81 -5.81
CA HIS A 115 -9.40 -6.79 -4.74
C HIS A 115 -8.00 -6.71 -4.10
N SER A 116 -7.10 -5.88 -4.64
CA SER A 116 -5.77 -5.65 -4.09
C SER A 116 -5.45 -4.17 -4.04
N LEU A 117 -5.09 -3.67 -2.87
CA LEU A 117 -4.67 -2.29 -2.66
C LEU A 117 -3.35 -2.24 -1.88
N SER A 118 -2.42 -1.45 -2.39
CA SER A 118 -1.14 -1.16 -1.77
C SER A 118 -1.01 0.34 -1.58
N ILE A 119 -0.73 0.76 -0.34
CA ILE A 119 -0.43 2.15 0.03
C ILE A 119 0.88 2.12 0.81
N GLU A 120 1.97 2.51 0.16
CA GLU A 120 3.31 2.26 0.67
C GLU A 120 4.21 3.49 0.71
N GLY A 121 4.99 3.61 1.79
CA GLY A 121 6.11 4.53 1.88
C GLY A 121 7.38 4.00 1.19
N GLY A 122 8.47 4.71 1.40
CA GLY A 122 9.80 4.33 0.95
C GLY A 122 10.72 3.97 2.11
N ASN A 123 11.99 3.71 1.80
CA ASN A 123 13.00 3.40 2.81
C ASN A 123 13.32 4.61 3.71
N SER A 124 13.12 5.83 3.22
CA SER A 124 13.43 7.08 3.90
C SER A 124 12.24 8.06 3.94
N SER A 125 11.06 7.63 3.51
CA SER A 125 9.86 8.43 3.42
C SER A 125 8.66 7.62 3.90
N ARG A 126 7.71 8.28 4.57
CA ARG A 126 6.44 7.65 4.96
C ARG A 126 5.35 8.09 4.00
N GLN A 127 4.48 7.16 3.62
CA GLN A 127 3.26 7.50 2.91
C GLN A 127 2.26 8.05 3.91
N LYS A 128 1.70 9.24 3.61
CA LYS A 128 0.70 9.87 4.45
C LYS A 128 -0.69 9.60 3.88
N VAL A 129 -1.63 9.31 4.76
CA VAL A 129 -3.05 9.15 4.45
C VAL A 129 -3.81 9.91 5.52
N GLU A 130 -4.83 10.67 5.14
CA GLU A 130 -5.64 11.42 6.11
C GLU A 130 -6.55 10.49 6.92
N THR A 131 -7.21 9.55 6.24
CA THR A 131 -8.10 8.56 6.86
C THR A 131 -8.20 7.30 6.02
N LEU A 132 -8.40 6.15 6.66
CA LEU A 132 -8.66 4.86 6.01
C LEU A 132 -10.16 4.55 5.88
N SER A 133 -11.06 5.45 6.26
CA SER A 133 -12.52 5.25 6.22
C SER A 133 -13.05 4.86 4.84
N PHE A 134 -12.39 5.28 3.76
CA PHE A 134 -12.76 4.90 2.40
C PHE A 134 -12.67 3.38 2.14
N LEU A 135 -11.87 2.64 2.93
CA LEU A 135 -11.72 1.19 2.83
C LEU A 135 -12.94 0.41 3.33
N GLU A 136 -13.75 1.01 4.20
CA GLU A 136 -14.83 0.31 4.88
C GLU A 136 -15.79 -0.38 3.90
N GLY A 137 -16.01 -1.68 4.11
CA GLY A 137 -16.89 -2.51 3.30
C GLY A 137 -16.36 -2.90 1.92
N LEU A 138 -15.16 -2.46 1.52
CA LEU A 138 -14.59 -2.85 0.23
C LEU A 138 -14.27 -4.36 0.19
N PRO A 139 -14.50 -5.04 -0.94
CA PRO A 139 -14.22 -6.47 -1.09
C PRO A 139 -12.73 -6.77 -1.32
N LEU A 140 -11.82 -6.06 -0.65
CA LEU A 140 -10.37 -6.27 -0.76
C LEU A 140 -9.97 -7.62 -0.17
N GLU A 141 -9.16 -8.37 -0.91
CA GLU A 141 -8.53 -9.62 -0.47
C GLU A 141 -7.12 -9.38 0.05
N HIS A 142 -6.42 -8.38 -0.51
CA HIS A 142 -5.05 -8.03 -0.15
C HIS A 142 -4.94 -6.53 0.12
N LEU A 143 -4.39 -6.19 1.30
CA LEU A 143 -4.06 -4.83 1.68
C LEU A 143 -2.59 -4.76 2.13
N SER A 144 -1.85 -3.81 1.58
CA SER A 144 -0.52 -3.42 2.08
C SER A 144 -0.57 -1.96 2.54
N LEU A 145 -0.10 -1.73 3.76
CA LEU A 145 0.06 -0.41 4.39
C LEU A 145 1.52 -0.17 4.81
N VAL A 146 2.50 -0.73 4.07
CA VAL A 146 3.91 -0.70 4.48
C VAL A 146 4.45 0.72 4.55
N ALA A 147 5.19 1.04 5.62
CA ALA A 147 5.80 2.37 5.79
C ALA A 147 4.81 3.54 5.69
N VAL A 148 3.56 3.34 6.11
CA VAL A 148 2.56 4.39 6.28
C VAL A 148 2.79 5.14 7.60
N GLU A 149 2.51 6.44 7.63
CA GLU A 149 2.50 7.25 8.86
C GLU A 149 1.30 6.86 9.74
N GLY A 150 1.50 5.84 10.57
CA GLY A 150 0.43 5.13 11.28
C GLY A 150 0.01 5.67 12.65
N ARG A 151 0.79 6.56 13.30
CA ARG A 151 0.61 6.90 14.74
C ARG A 151 -0.79 7.39 15.10
N SER A 152 -1.43 8.10 14.19
CA SER A 152 -2.77 8.68 14.39
C SER A 152 -3.84 8.06 13.50
N LEU A 153 -3.53 6.98 12.78
CA LEU A 153 -4.46 6.35 11.86
C LEU A 153 -5.31 5.30 12.56
N ASP A 154 -6.63 5.40 12.39
CA ASP A 154 -7.60 4.40 12.83
C ASP A 154 -7.62 3.21 11.85
N LEU A 155 -7.35 2.01 12.35
CA LEU A 155 -7.42 0.76 11.59
C LEU A 155 -8.79 0.08 11.67
N GLY A 156 -9.76 0.66 12.39
CA GLY A 156 -11.13 0.17 12.44
C GLY A 156 -11.76 -0.14 11.07
N PRO A 157 -11.58 0.70 10.03
CA PRO A 157 -12.04 0.38 8.67
C PRO A 157 -11.44 -0.90 8.08
N VAL A 158 -10.17 -1.20 8.39
CA VAL A 158 -9.49 -2.43 7.95
C VAL A 158 -10.10 -3.65 8.62
N ALA A 159 -10.40 -3.55 9.91
CA ALA A 159 -11.07 -4.59 10.70
C ALA A 159 -12.48 -4.96 10.17
N ARG A 160 -13.05 -4.13 9.28
CA ARG A 160 -14.38 -4.31 8.65
C ARG A 160 -14.32 -4.70 7.17
N LEU A 161 -13.16 -5.15 6.67
CA LEU A 161 -13.02 -5.65 5.29
C LEU A 161 -13.53 -7.10 5.19
N PRO A 162 -14.64 -7.38 4.49
CA PRO A 162 -15.33 -8.68 4.54
C PRO A 162 -14.58 -9.82 3.86
N LYS A 163 -13.58 -9.53 3.01
CA LYS A 163 -12.86 -10.52 2.20
C LYS A 163 -11.35 -10.54 2.44
N LEU A 164 -10.85 -9.81 3.45
CA LEU A 164 -9.41 -9.66 3.66
C LEU A 164 -8.77 -11.00 4.03
N LYS A 165 -7.76 -11.40 3.26
CA LYS A 165 -6.99 -12.63 3.45
C LYS A 165 -5.51 -12.36 3.76
N SER A 166 -5.06 -11.15 3.50
CA SER A 166 -3.66 -10.74 3.66
C SER A 166 -3.60 -9.28 4.04
N LEU A 167 -2.82 -8.99 5.08
CA LEU A 167 -2.52 -7.64 5.53
C LEU A 167 -1.02 -7.51 5.76
N ASP A 168 -0.38 -6.62 5.02
CA ASP A 168 0.99 -6.20 5.32
C ASP A 168 0.96 -4.85 6.03
N VAL A 169 1.43 -4.87 7.27
CA VAL A 169 1.70 -3.68 8.07
C VAL A 169 3.15 -3.74 8.56
N GLN A 170 4.13 -3.87 7.67
CA GLN A 170 5.54 -3.76 8.04
C GLN A 170 6.05 -2.32 8.06
N GLY A 171 7.10 -2.06 8.85
CA GLY A 171 7.77 -0.76 8.89
C GLY A 171 6.93 0.35 9.54
N GLN A 172 6.11 0.00 10.52
CA GLN A 172 4.99 0.82 10.99
C GLN A 172 5.29 1.78 12.13
N GLU A 173 4.31 2.66 12.33
CA GLU A 173 4.10 3.41 13.56
C GLU A 173 2.66 3.24 14.10
N PHE A 174 1.94 2.18 13.75
CA PHE A 174 0.59 1.95 14.27
C PHE A 174 0.61 1.62 15.76
N PRO A 175 -0.28 2.22 16.58
CA PRO A 175 -0.44 1.85 17.97
C PRO A 175 -0.85 0.38 18.13
N SER A 176 -0.32 -0.29 19.16
CA SER A 176 -0.66 -1.70 19.46
C SER A 176 -2.17 -1.95 19.57
N VAL A 177 -2.92 -0.96 20.06
CA VAL A 177 -4.39 -1.02 20.18
C VAL A 177 -5.06 -1.11 18.80
N GLU A 178 -4.56 -0.39 17.80
CA GLU A 178 -5.09 -0.45 16.43
C GLU A 178 -4.80 -1.80 15.78
N LEU A 179 -3.59 -2.32 15.96
CA LEU A 179 -3.23 -3.66 15.52
C LEU A 179 -4.09 -4.74 16.20
N ALA A 180 -4.38 -4.56 17.49
CA ALA A 180 -5.20 -5.49 18.27
C ALA A 180 -6.65 -5.56 17.75
N LYS A 181 -7.27 -4.42 17.38
CA LYS A 181 -8.60 -4.39 16.74
C LYS A 181 -8.63 -5.23 15.46
N VAL A 182 -7.63 -5.09 14.61
CA VAL A 182 -7.54 -5.85 13.36
C VAL A 182 -7.32 -7.34 13.64
N ALA A 183 -6.44 -7.66 14.59
CA ALA A 183 -6.17 -9.05 14.99
C ALA A 183 -7.38 -9.74 15.65
N ALA A 184 -8.25 -9.00 16.33
CA ALA A 184 -9.50 -9.52 16.86
C ALA A 184 -10.50 -9.90 15.76
N SER A 185 -10.57 -9.10 14.68
CA SER A 185 -11.36 -9.44 13.49
C SER A 185 -10.76 -10.57 12.65
N PHE A 186 -9.44 -10.74 12.69
CA PHE A 186 -8.71 -11.66 11.81
C PHE A 186 -7.70 -12.53 12.59
N PRO A 187 -8.08 -13.75 13.02
CA PRO A 187 -7.18 -14.64 13.75
C PRO A 187 -5.88 -14.96 12.99
N TRP A 188 -5.94 -15.10 11.66
CA TRP A 188 -4.76 -15.31 10.83
C TRP A 188 -3.75 -14.15 10.93
N PHE A 189 -4.22 -12.92 11.19
CA PHE A 189 -3.37 -11.76 11.35
C PHE A 189 -2.72 -11.72 12.74
N LEU A 190 -3.42 -12.20 13.77
CA LEU A 190 -2.82 -12.42 15.08
C LEU A 190 -1.65 -13.42 14.97
N ASP A 191 -1.87 -14.56 14.32
CA ASP A 191 -0.83 -15.57 14.12
C ASP A 191 0.38 -14.98 13.37
N GLN A 192 0.13 -14.19 12.32
CA GLN A 192 1.19 -13.48 11.58
C GLN A 192 2.00 -12.52 12.47
N LEU A 193 1.37 -11.78 13.38
CA LEU A 193 2.06 -10.87 14.29
C LEU A 193 2.90 -11.60 15.35
N LEU A 194 2.54 -12.86 15.66
CA LEU A 194 3.19 -13.68 16.70
C LEU A 194 4.21 -14.69 16.15
N ASP A 195 4.37 -14.80 14.83
CA ASP A 195 5.33 -15.73 14.18
C ASP A 195 6.80 -15.41 14.51
N LEU A 196 7.10 -14.15 14.83
CA LEU A 196 8.41 -13.68 15.32
C LEU A 196 9.60 -14.12 14.44
N PRO A 197 9.67 -13.69 13.17
CA PRO A 197 10.73 -14.12 12.27
C PRO A 197 12.12 -13.72 12.79
N GLU A 198 13.13 -14.49 12.42
CA GLU A 198 14.52 -14.15 12.73
C GLU A 198 14.95 -12.90 11.96
N CYS A 199 15.62 -11.97 12.65
CA CYS A 199 16.16 -10.78 12.02
C CYS A 199 17.23 -11.18 10.99
N SER A 200 16.97 -10.79 9.74
CA SER A 200 17.84 -11.10 8.60
C SER A 200 18.97 -10.09 8.41
N ILE A 201 19.01 -9.02 9.23
CA ILE A 201 19.99 -7.94 9.10
C ILE A 201 21.33 -8.36 9.74
N ASN A 202 22.37 -8.44 8.91
CA ASN A 202 23.73 -8.73 9.36
C ASN A 202 24.22 -7.71 10.39
N GLY A 203 24.86 -8.21 11.45
CA GLY A 203 25.39 -7.37 12.54
C GLY A 203 24.36 -7.00 13.62
N MET A 204 23.09 -7.42 13.49
CA MET A 204 22.03 -7.13 14.48
C MET A 204 21.90 -8.17 15.61
N ALA A 205 22.89 -9.06 15.77
CA ALA A 205 22.93 -10.07 16.81
C ALA A 205 22.77 -9.49 18.24
N CYS A 206 22.40 -10.34 19.19
CA CYS A 206 22.34 -9.97 20.60
C CYS A 206 23.74 -9.60 21.11
N LYS A 207 23.89 -8.39 21.65
CA LYS A 207 25.16 -7.91 22.20
C LYS A 207 25.64 -8.71 23.42
N LYS A 208 24.74 -9.44 24.09
CA LYS A 208 25.04 -10.21 25.30
C LYS A 208 25.42 -11.65 25.02
N CYS A 209 24.67 -12.36 24.18
CA CYS A 209 24.91 -13.79 23.89
C CYS A 209 25.40 -14.08 22.45
N GLY A 210 25.43 -13.10 21.56
CA GLY A 210 25.74 -13.31 20.13
C GLY A 210 24.62 -13.99 19.32
N GLY A 211 23.52 -14.40 19.96
CA GLY A 211 22.39 -15.07 19.32
C GLY A 211 21.60 -14.17 18.35
N ARG A 212 20.81 -14.80 17.47
CA ARG A 212 19.91 -14.10 16.55
C ARG A 212 18.76 -13.46 17.32
N LYS A 213 18.34 -12.27 16.90
CA LYS A 213 17.16 -11.60 17.45
C LYS A 213 15.94 -11.94 16.61
N LYS A 214 14.78 -11.91 17.22
CA LYS A 214 13.48 -12.01 16.56
C LYS A 214 12.89 -10.63 16.34
N GLU A 215 12.14 -10.49 15.27
CA GLU A 215 11.41 -9.28 14.91
C GLU A 215 9.99 -9.34 15.47
N LEU A 216 9.62 -8.32 16.23
CA LEU A 216 8.31 -8.19 16.87
C LEU A 216 7.82 -6.75 16.72
N PHE A 217 6.87 -6.54 15.81
CA PHE A 217 6.42 -5.20 15.40
C PHE A 217 5.14 -4.72 16.09
N ILE A 218 4.72 -5.38 17.18
CA ILE A 218 3.57 -4.93 17.99
C ILE A 218 3.88 -3.74 18.89
N LYS A 219 5.16 -3.39 19.09
CA LYS A 219 5.58 -2.34 20.04
C LYS A 219 6.39 -1.26 19.35
N GLU A 220 5.89 -0.02 19.38
CA GLU A 220 6.47 1.15 18.70
C GLU A 220 7.96 1.39 19.01
N ALA A 221 8.40 1.14 20.24
CA ALA A 221 9.74 1.51 20.70
C ALA A 221 10.79 0.40 20.58
N LYS A 222 10.42 -0.86 20.28
CA LYS A 222 11.37 -1.97 20.23
C LYS A 222 10.90 -3.10 19.32
N GLY A 223 11.49 -3.15 18.12
CA GLY A 223 11.21 -4.16 17.11
C GLY A 223 12.07 -5.42 17.20
N LEU A 224 13.19 -5.42 17.91
CA LEU A 224 14.14 -6.55 17.93
C LEU A 224 14.37 -7.08 19.34
N TRP A 225 14.17 -8.38 19.51
CA TRP A 225 14.22 -9.06 20.80
C TRP A 225 15.15 -10.26 20.77
N CYS A 226 16.05 -10.37 21.74
CA CYS A 226 16.80 -11.63 21.92
C CYS A 226 15.92 -12.63 22.68
N PRO A 227 15.57 -13.79 22.11
CA PRO A 227 14.71 -14.77 22.77
C PRO A 227 15.33 -15.32 24.06
N ASP A 228 16.65 -15.40 24.16
CA ASP A 228 17.32 -15.94 25.37
C ASP A 228 17.54 -14.86 26.43
N CYS A 229 18.15 -13.74 26.02
CA CYS A 229 18.55 -12.69 26.97
C CYS A 229 17.37 -11.84 27.45
N GLU A 230 16.27 -11.83 26.71
CA GLU A 230 15.10 -10.99 26.95
C GLU A 230 13.80 -11.79 27.01
N ALA A 231 13.89 -13.10 27.27
CA ALA A 231 12.78 -14.05 27.28
C ALA A 231 11.55 -13.54 28.04
N ALA A 232 11.72 -13.19 29.33
CA ALA A 232 10.62 -12.73 30.18
C ALA A 232 9.97 -11.42 29.68
N GLY A 233 10.76 -10.54 29.08
CA GLY A 233 10.25 -9.29 28.51
C GLY A 233 9.48 -9.52 27.21
N LEU A 234 9.96 -10.46 26.38
CA LEU A 234 9.31 -10.88 25.16
C LEU A 234 7.98 -11.56 25.47
N GLU A 235 7.97 -12.52 26.40
CA GLU A 235 6.76 -13.22 26.86
C GLU A 235 5.71 -12.22 27.37
N LYS A 236 6.10 -11.31 28.26
CA LYS A 236 5.20 -10.25 28.76
C LYS A 236 4.63 -9.37 27.64
N ALA A 237 5.42 -9.07 26.61
CA ALA A 237 4.95 -8.27 25.48
C ALA A 237 3.92 -9.02 24.63
N LEU A 238 4.14 -10.32 24.40
CA LEU A 238 3.22 -11.18 23.66
C LEU A 238 1.90 -11.36 24.43
N THR A 239 1.97 -11.73 25.71
CA THR A 239 0.79 -11.90 26.56
C THR A 239 -0.02 -10.61 26.66
N GLY A 240 0.65 -9.47 26.89
CA GLY A 240 -0.04 -8.18 26.96
C GLY A 240 -0.74 -7.80 25.65
N PHE A 241 -0.17 -8.17 24.50
CA PHE A 241 -0.85 -7.95 23.21
C PHE A 241 -2.03 -8.89 23.00
N GLN A 242 -1.91 -10.16 23.40
CA GLN A 242 -3.03 -11.11 23.36
C GLN A 242 -4.19 -10.65 24.25
N GLU A 243 -3.90 -10.09 25.43
CA GLU A 243 -4.92 -9.47 26.30
C GLU A 243 -5.59 -8.26 25.64
N LEU A 244 -4.82 -7.41 24.94
CA LEU A 244 -5.37 -6.30 24.16
C LEU A 244 -6.31 -6.79 23.04
N VAL A 245 -5.93 -7.87 22.35
CA VAL A 245 -6.75 -8.50 21.30
C VAL A 245 -8.04 -9.06 21.90
N ALA A 246 -7.95 -9.77 23.03
CA ALA A 246 -9.13 -10.34 23.70
C ALA A 246 -10.11 -9.28 24.22
N GLY A 247 -9.62 -8.08 24.53
CA GLY A 247 -10.43 -6.93 24.96
C GLY A 247 -10.85 -5.97 23.84
N ALA A 248 -10.47 -6.22 22.59
CA ALA A 248 -10.80 -5.36 21.47
C ALA A 248 -12.29 -5.51 21.07
N PRO A 249 -12.94 -4.41 20.64
CA PRO A 249 -14.35 -4.43 20.22
C PRO A 249 -14.58 -5.09 18.86
#